data_AF-A0A4R4YE28-F1
#
_entry.id   AF-A0A4R4YE28-F1
#
_cell.length_a   1.000
_cell.length_b   1.000
_cell.length_c   1.000
_cell.angle_alpha   90.00
_cell.angle_beta   90.00
_cell.angle_gamma   90.00
#
_symmetry.space_group_name_H-M   'P 1'
#
loop_
_entity.id
_entity.type
_entity.pdbx_description
1 polymer ?
#
loop_
_entity_poly.entity_id
_entity_poly.type
_entity_poly.pdbx_seq_one_letter_code
_entity_poly.pdbx_strand_id
1 'polypeptide(L)'
;MTTQTGTRTRLYAIDNLRIVLTALVVAHHAALTYGNIPLWFYVEPAKDPSGILLDILVTVNQAFFMGFFFLISGFFTPGSHDRKGGRAFVRDRLIRLGIPLLAFLLLLRPLVNFGGYLALDLPYWQYYLASWDPGPMWFVEVLIVFALAYAAWRALLRPAQAELAPAPLRPLWIVAFVLGLAVVTFLWRFPVPTGTYVPVLGLPSPQFLPQYVSMFVLGCVAHRHGWFETLPARAGRIGLAAAGVASAVLLPAALLTTGATSQALMALWESAFAVSMIIGLTVLFRERHNRQGPRGRFLSDHAFTVYLIHPLVLVALGWALRWLEAPAVAKFAVLLALALPACWSVAYLVRSLPYAKRVL
;
A
#
# COMPACT_ATOMS: atom_id res chain seq x y z
N MET A 1 -39.83 -8.11 -21.26
CA MET A 1 -38.97 -8.04 -20.05
C MET A 1 -37.56 -8.46 -20.44
N THR A 2 -36.77 -7.50 -20.92
CA THR A 2 -35.35 -7.70 -21.26
C THR A 2 -34.53 -7.56 -19.98
N THR A 3 -33.95 -8.67 -19.54
CA THR A 3 -32.92 -8.74 -18.50
C THR A 3 -31.80 -7.75 -18.82
N GLN A 4 -31.70 -6.66 -18.06
CA GLN A 4 -30.47 -5.88 -17.99
C GLN A 4 -29.37 -6.77 -17.42
N THR A 5 -28.56 -7.35 -18.29
CA THR A 5 -27.22 -7.81 -17.92
C THR A 5 -26.43 -6.59 -17.47
N GLY A 6 -26.42 -6.33 -16.17
CA GLY A 6 -25.61 -5.28 -15.56
C GLY A 6 -24.14 -5.54 -15.86
N THR A 7 -23.64 -4.95 -16.94
CA THR A 7 -22.21 -4.81 -17.18
C THR A 7 -21.65 -4.05 -15.99
N ARG A 8 -21.04 -4.79 -15.06
CA ARG A 8 -20.10 -4.25 -14.08
C ARG A 8 -19.18 -3.30 -14.83
N THR A 9 -19.34 -2.00 -14.64
CA THR A 9 -18.36 -1.02 -15.10
C THR A 9 -17.09 -1.29 -14.29
N ARG A 10 -16.26 -2.22 -14.77
CA ARG A 10 -14.95 -2.50 -14.19
C ARG A 10 -14.17 -1.21 -14.35
N LEU A 11 -13.78 -0.60 -13.23
CA LEU A 11 -13.05 0.66 -13.24
C LEU A 11 -11.61 0.38 -13.68
N TYR A 12 -11.39 0.28 -15.00
CA TYR A 12 -10.10 -0.05 -15.60
C TYR A 12 -8.99 0.88 -15.13
N ALA A 13 -9.31 2.16 -14.91
CA ALA A 13 -8.39 3.13 -14.31
C ALA A 13 -7.85 2.67 -12.94
N ILE A 14 -8.71 2.16 -12.05
CA ILE A 14 -8.28 1.67 -10.73
C ILE A 14 -7.48 0.37 -10.85
N ASP A 15 -7.88 -0.52 -11.75
CA ASP A 15 -7.14 -1.76 -12.02
C ASP A 15 -5.72 -1.48 -12.57
N ASN A 16 -5.59 -0.49 -13.46
CA ASN A 16 -4.31 -0.03 -13.98
C ASN A 16 -3.48 0.70 -12.93
N LEU A 17 -4.12 1.51 -12.07
CA LEU A 17 -3.47 2.18 -10.96
C LEU A 17 -2.91 1.16 -9.95
N ARG A 18 -3.66 0.10 -9.64
CA ARG A 18 -3.19 -1.00 -8.78
C ARG A 18 -1.95 -1.68 -9.32
N ILE A 19 -1.81 -1.83 -10.65
CA ILE A 19 -0.59 -2.38 -11.25
C ILE A 19 0.62 -1.51 -10.90
N VAL A 20 0.49 -0.18 -11.07
CA VAL A 20 1.58 0.75 -10.76
C VAL A 20 1.89 0.77 -9.27
N LEU A 21 0.87 0.83 -8.40
CA LEU A 21 1.08 0.75 -6.96
C LEU A 21 1.74 -0.56 -6.53
N THR A 22 1.43 -1.67 -7.19
CA THR A 22 2.07 -2.97 -6.94
C THR A 22 3.52 -2.98 -7.41
N ALA A 23 3.82 -2.39 -8.57
CA ALA A 23 5.20 -2.20 -9.02
C ALA A 23 6.00 -1.31 -8.05
N LEU A 24 5.36 -0.29 -7.48
CA LEU A 24 5.95 0.55 -6.43
C LEU A 24 6.21 -0.22 -5.14
N VAL A 25 5.39 -1.21 -4.76
CA VAL A 25 5.71 -2.13 -3.64
C VAL A 25 7.03 -2.86 -3.90
N VAL A 26 7.20 -3.40 -5.10
CA VAL A 26 8.43 -4.13 -5.47
C VAL A 26 9.63 -3.18 -5.48
N ALA A 27 9.49 -1.99 -6.07
CA ALA A 27 10.53 -0.97 -6.07
C ALA A 27 10.89 -0.50 -4.66
N HIS A 28 9.92 -0.31 -3.78
CA HIS A 28 10.14 0.10 -2.40
C HIS A 28 11.02 -0.91 -1.65
N HIS A 29 10.70 -2.19 -1.73
CA HIS A 29 11.47 -3.23 -1.04
C HIS A 29 12.81 -3.54 -1.72
N ALA A 30 12.91 -3.36 -3.03
CA ALA A 30 14.20 -3.39 -3.73
C ALA A 30 15.10 -2.23 -3.26
N ALA A 31 14.53 -1.04 -3.00
CA ALA A 31 15.26 0.09 -2.44
C ALA A 31 15.66 -0.17 -0.97
N LEU A 32 14.81 -0.78 -0.14
CA LEU A 32 15.19 -1.20 1.21
C LEU A 32 16.32 -2.25 1.23
N THR A 33 16.43 -3.06 0.18
CA THR A 33 17.50 -4.07 0.06
C THR A 33 18.89 -3.42 -0.04
N TYR A 34 19.03 -2.32 -0.79
CA TYR A 34 20.33 -1.66 -1.05
C TYR A 34 20.47 -0.27 -0.44
N GLY A 35 19.42 0.26 0.19
CA GLY A 35 19.41 1.55 0.87
C GLY A 35 19.96 1.47 2.29
N ASN A 36 19.71 2.48 3.11
CA ASN A 36 20.24 2.57 4.47
C ASN A 36 19.20 2.25 5.56
N ILE A 37 17.97 1.87 5.17
CA ILE A 37 16.86 1.59 6.09
C ILE A 37 16.74 0.05 6.27
N PRO A 38 17.17 -0.53 7.41
CA PRO A 38 17.29 -1.97 7.58
C PRO A 38 15.95 -2.62 8.01
N LEU A 39 14.89 -2.42 7.21
CA LEU A 39 13.54 -2.96 7.45
C LEU A 39 13.16 -4.00 6.40
N TRP A 40 14.07 -4.94 6.11
CA TRP A 40 13.87 -5.97 5.10
C TRP A 40 14.56 -7.29 5.43
N PHE A 41 14.10 -8.39 4.81
CA PHE A 41 14.60 -9.75 5.06
C PHE A 41 16.05 -9.98 4.63
N TYR A 42 16.45 -9.35 3.52
CA TYR A 42 17.83 -9.34 3.03
C TYR A 42 18.24 -7.90 2.82
N VAL A 43 19.30 -7.47 3.50
CA VAL A 43 19.81 -6.11 3.45
C VAL A 43 21.28 -6.13 3.07
N GLU A 44 21.66 -5.24 2.18
CA GLU A 44 23.03 -4.96 1.80
C GLU A 44 23.21 -3.44 1.79
N PRO A 45 23.45 -2.83 2.97
CA PRO A 45 23.48 -1.38 3.12
C PRO A 45 24.42 -0.69 2.13
N ALA A 46 23.98 0.47 1.62
CA ALA A 46 24.76 1.23 0.65
C ALA A 46 26.16 1.56 1.18
N LYS A 47 27.16 1.39 0.32
CA LYS A 47 28.57 1.75 0.60
C LYS A 47 28.99 3.04 -0.09
N ASP A 48 28.04 3.74 -0.70
CA ASP A 48 28.26 4.95 -1.48
C ASP A 48 27.07 5.93 -1.33
N PRO A 49 27.25 7.22 -1.67
CA PRO A 49 26.22 8.25 -1.48
C PRO A 49 24.90 8.00 -2.22
N SER A 50 24.87 7.13 -3.25
CA SER A 50 23.63 6.84 -3.98
C SER A 50 22.57 6.14 -3.13
N GLY A 51 22.94 5.55 -1.98
CA GLY A 51 21.99 5.03 -0.99
C GLY A 51 20.98 6.07 -0.51
N ILE A 52 21.38 7.35 -0.41
CA ILE A 52 20.49 8.45 -0.02
C ILE A 52 19.33 8.60 -1.02
N LEU A 53 19.57 8.37 -2.31
CA LEU A 53 18.52 8.43 -3.33
C LEU A 53 17.48 7.32 -3.13
N LEU A 54 17.91 6.14 -2.69
CA LEU A 54 17.02 5.02 -2.36
C LEU A 54 16.19 5.31 -1.11
N ASP A 55 16.78 5.94 -0.10
CA ASP A 55 16.07 6.34 1.12
C ASP A 55 15.02 7.44 0.83
N ILE A 56 15.35 8.39 -0.06
CA ILE A 56 14.39 9.40 -0.56
C ILE A 56 13.24 8.70 -1.30
N LEU A 57 13.54 7.73 -2.18
CA LEU A 57 12.51 6.95 -2.87
C LEU A 57 11.59 6.25 -1.88
N VAL A 58 12.15 5.58 -0.87
CA VAL A 58 11.41 4.89 0.19
C VAL A 58 10.51 5.89 0.94
N THR A 59 11.05 7.03 1.37
CA THR A 59 10.34 8.06 2.13
C THR A 59 9.18 8.66 1.34
N VAL A 60 9.45 9.09 0.10
CA VAL A 60 8.43 9.68 -0.80
C VAL A 60 7.37 8.65 -1.14
N ASN A 61 7.75 7.40 -1.43
CA ASN A 61 6.78 6.35 -1.72
C ASN A 61 5.89 6.08 -0.49
N GLN A 62 6.50 5.87 0.67
CA GLN A 62 5.82 5.58 1.95
C GLN A 62 4.77 6.64 2.31
N ALA A 63 5.06 7.92 1.99
CA ALA A 63 4.18 9.02 2.33
C ALA A 63 2.75 8.89 1.75
N PHE A 64 2.56 8.19 0.62
CA PHE A 64 1.23 8.11 -0.02
C PHE A 64 0.76 6.68 -0.36
N PHE A 65 1.65 5.76 -0.73
CA PHE A 65 1.21 4.57 -1.49
C PHE A 65 0.37 3.59 -0.63
N MET A 66 0.73 3.41 0.64
CA MET A 66 -0.06 2.57 1.56
C MET A 66 -1.41 3.19 1.86
N GLY A 67 -1.45 4.50 2.14
CA GLY A 67 -2.69 5.26 2.28
C GLY A 67 -3.58 5.12 1.04
N PHE A 68 -2.98 5.11 -0.16
CA PHE A 68 -3.70 4.91 -1.40
C PHE A 68 -4.31 3.51 -1.52
N PHE A 69 -3.56 2.46 -1.16
CA PHE A 69 -4.11 1.10 -1.11
C PHE A 69 -5.26 0.97 -0.11
N PHE A 70 -5.17 1.63 1.06
CA PHE A 70 -6.27 1.67 2.02
C PHE A 70 -7.49 2.42 1.47
N LEU A 71 -7.30 3.56 0.79
CA LEU A 71 -8.39 4.28 0.14
C LEU A 71 -9.09 3.44 -0.92
N ILE A 72 -8.32 2.79 -1.81
CA ILE A 72 -8.86 1.91 -2.84
C ILE A 72 -9.62 0.74 -2.19
N SER A 73 -9.09 0.16 -1.11
CA SER A 73 -9.74 -0.94 -0.40
C SER A 73 -11.02 -0.51 0.30
N GLY A 74 -11.04 0.69 0.90
CA GLY A 74 -12.21 1.34 1.45
C GLY A 74 -13.27 1.60 0.39
N PHE A 75 -12.88 2.08 -0.79
CA PHE A 75 -13.79 2.37 -1.91
C PHE A 75 -14.62 1.15 -2.33
N PHE A 76 -14.04 -0.05 -2.38
CA PHE A 76 -14.79 -1.26 -2.75
C PHE A 76 -15.51 -1.95 -1.58
N THR A 77 -15.31 -1.48 -0.34
CA THR A 77 -15.85 -2.14 0.84
C THR A 77 -17.37 -2.00 0.98
N PRO A 78 -17.96 -0.78 0.91
CA PRO A 78 -19.41 -0.61 1.05
C PRO A 78 -20.20 -1.40 -0.01
N GLY A 79 -19.84 -1.28 -1.29
CA GLY A 79 -20.54 -2.00 -2.37
C GLY A 79 -20.36 -3.52 -2.32
N SER A 80 -19.26 -4.03 -1.74
CA SER A 80 -19.12 -5.47 -1.49
C SER A 80 -19.95 -5.94 -0.29
N HIS A 81 -20.02 -5.13 0.77
CA HIS A 81 -20.82 -5.43 1.95
C HIS A 81 -22.31 -5.43 1.61
N ASP A 82 -22.81 -4.38 0.96
CA ASP A 82 -24.24 -4.23 0.67
C ASP A 82 -24.78 -5.33 -0.25
N ARG A 83 -24.00 -5.74 -1.25
CA ARG A 83 -24.39 -6.81 -2.19
C ARG A 83 -24.45 -8.19 -1.52
N LYS A 84 -23.55 -8.46 -0.57
CA LYS A 84 -23.38 -9.80 0.02
C LYS A 84 -24.09 -9.97 1.37
N GLY A 85 -24.36 -8.88 2.07
CA GLY A 85 -24.72 -8.89 3.49
C GLY A 85 -23.50 -9.12 4.40
N GLY A 86 -23.64 -8.77 5.68
CA GLY A 86 -22.52 -8.72 6.64
C GLY A 86 -21.78 -10.06 6.82
N ARG A 87 -22.51 -11.16 7.07
CA ARG A 87 -21.89 -12.48 7.32
C ARG A 87 -21.12 -13.00 6.11
N ALA A 88 -21.70 -12.93 4.91
CA ALA A 88 -21.03 -13.38 3.69
C ALA A 88 -19.87 -12.45 3.29
N PHE A 89 -19.99 -11.14 3.55
CA PHE A 89 -18.88 -10.19 3.38
C PHE A 89 -17.69 -10.55 4.26
N VAL A 90 -17.90 -10.76 5.56
CA VAL A 90 -16.83 -11.13 6.51
C VAL A 90 -16.17 -12.44 6.11
N ARG A 91 -16.97 -13.48 5.82
CA ARG A 91 -16.43 -14.78 5.36
C ARG A 91 -15.57 -14.64 4.12
N ASP A 92 -16.04 -13.93 3.10
CA ASP A 92 -15.30 -13.75 1.85
C ASP A 92 -14.00 -12.96 2.05
N ARG A 93 -14.00 -11.96 2.94
CA ARG A 93 -12.78 -11.22 3.31
C ARG A 93 -11.77 -12.10 4.04
N LEU A 94 -12.20 -12.85 5.06
CA LEU A 94 -11.32 -13.76 5.80
C LEU A 94 -10.74 -14.85 4.91
N ILE A 95 -11.51 -15.37 3.94
CA ILE A 95 -10.99 -16.36 2.99
C ILE A 95 -9.97 -15.73 2.03
N ARG A 96 -10.30 -14.60 1.40
CA ARG A 96 -9.44 -13.98 0.38
C ARG A 96 -8.20 -13.27 0.93
N LEU A 97 -8.22 -12.86 2.19
CA LEU A 97 -7.12 -12.15 2.84
C LEU A 97 -6.40 -13.05 3.84
N GLY A 98 -7.15 -13.78 4.66
CA GLY A 98 -6.60 -14.65 5.71
C GLY A 98 -5.88 -15.87 5.16
N ILE A 99 -6.38 -16.52 4.09
CA ILE A 99 -5.67 -17.67 3.50
C ILE A 99 -4.31 -17.23 2.92
N PRO A 100 -4.21 -16.18 2.09
CA PRO A 100 -2.91 -15.66 1.64
C PRO A 100 -1.99 -15.23 2.79
N LEU A 101 -2.53 -14.60 3.83
CA LEU A 101 -1.76 -14.24 5.03
C LEU A 101 -1.17 -15.48 5.71
N LEU A 102 -1.97 -16.51 5.98
CA LEU A 102 -1.50 -17.75 6.58
C LEU A 102 -0.50 -18.49 5.68
N ALA A 103 -0.75 -18.51 4.37
CA ALA A 103 0.19 -19.08 3.41
C ALA A 103 1.53 -18.34 3.45
N PHE A 104 1.52 -17.01 3.53
CA PHE A 104 2.74 -16.23 3.70
C PHE A 104 3.47 -16.61 4.99
N LEU A 105 2.78 -16.53 6.13
CA LEU A 105 3.36 -16.79 7.44
C LEU A 105 3.94 -18.20 7.55
N LEU A 106 3.22 -19.21 7.09
CA LEU A 106 3.59 -20.62 7.29
C LEU A 106 4.53 -21.16 6.21
N LEU A 107 4.48 -20.64 4.99
CA LEU A 107 5.22 -21.21 3.84
C LEU A 107 6.28 -20.26 3.29
N LEU A 108 5.95 -18.98 3.05
CA LEU A 108 6.86 -18.06 2.37
C LEU A 108 7.84 -17.41 3.34
N ARG A 109 7.36 -16.97 4.51
CA ARG A 109 8.14 -16.33 5.55
C ARG A 109 9.33 -17.19 5.99
N PRO A 110 9.19 -18.51 6.22
CA PRO A 110 10.33 -19.33 6.59
C PRO A 110 11.46 -19.30 5.56
N LEU A 111 11.10 -19.28 4.26
CA LEU A 111 12.05 -19.28 3.16
C LEU A 111 12.80 -17.94 3.05
N VAL A 112 12.08 -16.82 3.20
CA VAL A 112 12.71 -15.49 3.06
C VAL A 112 13.50 -15.08 4.29
N ASN A 113 13.12 -15.55 5.47
CA ASN A 113 13.81 -15.22 6.72
C ASN A 113 14.95 -16.18 7.07
N PHE A 114 15.18 -17.23 6.24
CA PHE A 114 16.21 -18.23 6.51
C PHE A 114 17.63 -17.63 6.57
N GLY A 115 17.90 -16.58 5.80
CA GLY A 115 19.20 -15.89 5.84
C GLY A 115 19.57 -15.36 7.22
N GLY A 116 18.60 -14.79 7.96
CA GLY A 116 18.82 -14.28 9.31
C GLY A 116 19.01 -15.36 10.37
N TYR A 117 18.63 -16.61 10.06
CA TYR A 117 18.82 -17.76 10.93
C TYR A 117 20.26 -18.31 10.89
N LEU A 118 20.93 -18.23 9.73
CA LEU A 118 22.20 -18.93 9.46
C LEU A 118 23.35 -18.58 10.42
N ALA A 119 23.27 -17.44 11.11
CA ALA A 119 24.29 -16.97 12.05
C ALA A 119 23.98 -17.30 13.53
N LEU A 120 22.89 -18.02 13.81
CA LEU A 120 22.37 -18.24 15.16
C LEU A 120 22.48 -19.70 15.58
N ASP A 121 22.94 -19.92 16.81
CA ASP A 121 23.04 -21.26 17.42
C ASP A 121 21.78 -21.58 18.23
N LEU A 122 20.65 -21.76 17.55
CA LEU A 122 19.39 -22.22 18.16
C LEU A 122 18.51 -23.02 17.17
N PRO A 123 17.54 -23.82 17.64
CA PRO A 123 16.59 -24.50 16.77
C PRO A 123 15.73 -23.51 15.97
N TYR A 124 15.50 -23.79 14.69
CA TYR A 124 14.75 -22.88 13.80
C TYR A 124 13.36 -22.47 14.33
N TRP A 125 12.65 -23.37 15.01
CA TRP A 125 11.32 -23.04 15.56
C TRP A 125 11.38 -21.96 16.65
N GLN A 126 12.46 -21.92 17.45
CA GLN A 126 12.67 -20.84 18.43
C GLN A 126 12.96 -19.52 17.72
N TYR A 127 13.80 -19.56 16.69
CA TYR A 127 14.11 -18.39 15.87
C TYR A 127 12.84 -17.83 15.23
N TYR A 128 12.03 -18.69 14.62
CA TYR A 128 10.81 -18.30 13.91
C TYR A 128 9.81 -17.59 14.83
N LEU A 129 9.66 -18.07 16.07
CA LEU A 129 8.80 -17.46 17.09
C LEU A 129 9.41 -16.17 17.65
N ALA A 130 10.71 -16.17 17.93
CA ALA A 130 11.42 -15.00 18.47
C ALA A 130 11.48 -13.84 17.46
N SER A 131 11.55 -14.16 16.17
CA SER A 131 11.64 -13.18 15.08
C SER A 131 10.28 -12.79 14.52
N TRP A 132 9.17 -13.18 15.16
CA TRP A 132 7.79 -13.06 14.64
C TRP A 132 7.52 -11.71 13.95
N ASP A 133 7.10 -11.79 12.69
CA ASP A 133 6.79 -10.62 11.86
C ASP A 133 5.94 -11.05 10.65
N PRO A 134 4.73 -10.51 10.41
CA PRO A 134 3.97 -10.70 9.17
C PRO A 134 4.65 -10.17 7.89
N GLY A 135 5.75 -9.45 8.02
CA GLY A 135 6.49 -8.79 6.95
C GLY A 135 5.56 -7.88 6.16
N PRO A 136 5.67 -7.85 4.82
CA PRO A 136 4.78 -7.06 3.97
C PRO A 136 3.29 -7.32 4.17
N MET A 137 2.91 -8.48 4.71
CA MET A 137 1.50 -8.86 4.89
C MET A 137 0.80 -8.10 6.03
N TRP A 138 1.50 -7.24 6.78
CA TRP A 138 0.89 -6.33 7.76
C TRP A 138 -0.27 -5.53 7.16
N PHE A 139 -0.19 -5.13 5.89
CA PHE A 139 -1.27 -4.41 5.20
C PHE A 139 -2.55 -5.25 5.13
N VAL A 140 -2.41 -6.55 4.85
CA VAL A 140 -3.54 -7.48 4.80
C VAL A 140 -4.16 -7.67 6.18
N GLU A 141 -3.34 -7.75 7.23
CA GLU A 141 -3.81 -7.84 8.62
C GLU A 141 -4.65 -6.60 9.00
N VAL A 142 -4.11 -5.40 8.78
CA VAL A 142 -4.83 -4.15 9.04
C VAL A 142 -6.10 -4.06 8.20
N LEU A 143 -6.06 -4.51 6.94
CA LEU A 143 -7.22 -4.51 6.07
C LEU A 143 -8.32 -5.47 6.55
N ILE A 144 -7.97 -6.64 7.11
CA ILE A 144 -8.92 -7.53 7.77
C ILE A 144 -9.58 -6.80 8.94
N VAL A 145 -8.78 -6.16 9.81
CA VAL A 145 -9.31 -5.38 10.95
C VAL A 145 -10.27 -4.29 10.48
N PHE A 146 -9.90 -3.51 9.47
CA PHE A 146 -10.76 -2.45 8.93
C PHE A 146 -12.05 -3.01 8.31
N ALA A 147 -11.98 -4.15 7.61
CA ALA A 147 -13.16 -4.79 7.05
C ALA A 147 -14.11 -5.31 8.16
N LEU A 148 -13.57 -5.93 9.22
CA LEU A 148 -14.35 -6.41 10.36
C LEU A 148 -14.97 -5.24 11.13
N ALA A 149 -14.21 -4.18 11.39
CA ALA A 149 -14.69 -2.96 12.03
C ALA A 149 -15.82 -2.31 11.21
N TYR A 150 -15.69 -2.25 9.88
CA TYR A 150 -16.76 -1.77 9.00
C TYR A 150 -18.02 -2.64 9.10
N ALA A 151 -17.88 -3.97 9.08
CA ALA A 151 -19.02 -4.87 9.20
C ALA A 151 -19.72 -4.75 10.56
N ALA A 152 -18.95 -4.65 11.65
CA ALA A 152 -19.47 -4.43 13.01
C ALA A 152 -20.20 -3.08 13.10
N TRP A 153 -19.59 -2.00 12.58
CA TRP A 153 -20.23 -0.69 12.49
C TRP A 153 -21.57 -0.75 11.76
N ARG A 154 -21.64 -1.45 10.62
CA ARG A 154 -22.89 -1.63 9.86
C ARG A 154 -23.93 -2.46 10.59
N ALA A 155 -23.51 -3.49 11.33
CA ALA A 155 -24.42 -4.31 12.13
C ALA A 155 -25.00 -3.56 13.33
N LEU A 156 -24.18 -2.72 14.00
CA LEU A 156 -24.57 -2.03 15.22
C LEU A 156 -25.38 -0.75 14.99
N LEU A 157 -25.06 0.01 13.92
CA LEU A 157 -25.55 1.39 13.81
C LEU A 157 -26.43 1.68 12.60
N ARG A 158 -26.51 0.81 11.57
CA ARG A 158 -27.32 1.09 10.36
C ARG A 158 -27.85 -0.14 9.62
N PRO A 159 -29.11 -0.56 9.89
CA PRO A 159 -29.79 -1.58 9.09
C PRO A 159 -30.23 -1.09 7.69
N ALA A 160 -30.37 0.21 7.43
CA ALA A 160 -31.07 0.69 6.24
C ALA A 160 -30.17 1.46 5.24
N GLN A 161 -30.48 1.23 3.97
CA GLN A 161 -29.85 1.70 2.74
C GLN A 161 -29.98 3.22 2.53
N ALA A 162 -29.38 4.04 3.39
CA ALA A 162 -29.25 5.46 3.06
C ALA A 162 -28.18 5.59 1.95
N GLU A 163 -28.61 5.48 0.69
CA GLU A 163 -27.86 5.97 -0.46
C GLU A 163 -27.61 7.45 -0.21
N LEU A 164 -26.40 7.79 0.22
CA LEU A 164 -25.99 9.19 0.30
C LEU A 164 -26.05 9.75 -1.11
N ALA A 165 -26.74 10.87 -1.28
CA ALA A 165 -26.83 11.53 -2.58
C ALA A 165 -25.41 11.83 -3.12
N PRO A 166 -25.18 11.68 -4.43
CA PRO A 166 -23.96 12.15 -5.07
C PRO A 166 -23.76 13.63 -4.72
N ALA A 167 -22.60 13.94 -4.13
CA ALA A 167 -22.28 15.30 -3.70
C ALA A 167 -20.85 15.64 -4.16
N PRO A 168 -20.65 16.75 -4.89
CA PRO A 168 -19.32 17.11 -5.38
C PRO A 168 -18.39 17.45 -4.22
N LEU A 169 -17.16 16.94 -4.29
CA LEU A 169 -16.12 17.25 -3.31
C LEU A 169 -15.68 18.71 -3.48
N ARG A 170 -15.86 19.53 -2.44
CA ARG A 170 -15.43 20.94 -2.47
C ARG A 170 -13.94 21.05 -2.13
N PRO A 171 -13.17 21.93 -2.80
CA PRO A 171 -11.74 22.12 -2.50
C PRO A 171 -11.46 22.45 -1.03
N LEU A 172 -12.34 23.23 -0.38
CA LEU A 172 -12.22 23.56 1.03
C LEU A 172 -12.18 22.32 1.94
N TRP A 173 -12.97 21.28 1.64
CA TRP A 173 -12.96 20.03 2.40
C TRP A 173 -11.67 19.26 2.23
N ILE A 174 -11.02 19.34 1.06
CA ILE A 174 -9.72 18.73 0.81
C ILE A 174 -8.66 19.44 1.66
N VAL A 175 -8.65 20.77 1.66
CA VAL A 175 -7.71 21.58 2.47
C VAL A 175 -7.93 21.31 3.97
N ALA A 176 -9.17 21.35 4.44
CA ALA A 176 -9.52 21.06 5.82
C ALA A 176 -9.10 19.64 6.22
N PHE A 177 -9.30 18.64 5.35
CA PHE A 177 -8.85 17.28 5.58
C PHE A 177 -7.32 17.17 5.66
N VAL A 178 -6.59 17.81 4.75
CA VAL A 178 -5.11 17.84 4.78
C VAL A 178 -4.59 18.44 6.08
N LEU A 179 -5.12 19.60 6.49
CA LEU A 179 -4.71 20.27 7.73
C LEU A 179 -5.09 19.44 8.97
N GLY A 180 -6.31 18.90 9.00
CA GLY A 180 -6.75 18.03 10.08
C GLY A 180 -5.91 16.77 10.20
N LEU A 181 -5.61 16.11 9.08
CA LEU A 181 -4.74 14.94 9.05
C LEU A 181 -3.32 15.26 9.51
N ALA A 182 -2.77 16.42 9.11
CA ALA A 182 -1.47 16.88 9.55
C ALA A 182 -1.42 17.08 11.07
N VAL A 183 -2.43 17.76 11.64
CA VAL A 183 -2.54 17.96 13.09
C VAL A 183 -2.66 16.64 13.83
N VAL A 184 -3.57 15.76 13.40
CA VAL A 184 -3.75 14.45 14.05
C VAL A 184 -2.48 13.60 13.94
N THR A 185 -1.81 13.61 12.79
CA THR A 185 -0.55 12.86 12.59
C THR A 185 0.57 13.41 13.47
N PHE A 186 0.70 14.74 13.57
CA PHE A 186 1.65 15.38 14.47
C PHE A 186 1.38 14.99 15.94
N LEU A 187 0.12 15.05 16.38
CA LEU A 187 -0.26 14.66 17.73
C LEU A 187 -0.08 13.16 18.00
N TRP A 188 -0.34 12.32 17.01
CA TRP A 188 -0.15 10.86 17.09
C TRP A 188 1.32 10.46 17.29
N ARG A 189 2.26 11.30 16.83
CA ARG A 189 3.69 11.04 16.98
C ARG A 189 4.22 11.22 18.40
N PHE A 190 3.46 11.81 19.32
CA PHE A 190 3.83 11.84 20.73
C PHE A 190 3.79 10.44 21.37
N PRO A 191 2.68 9.68 21.30
CA PRO A 191 2.64 8.31 21.78
C PRO A 191 3.28 7.29 20.83
N VAL A 192 3.36 7.60 19.52
CA VAL A 192 3.94 6.71 18.50
C VAL A 192 5.00 7.45 17.68
N PRO A 193 6.21 7.64 18.23
CA PRO A 193 7.29 8.34 17.56
C PRO A 193 7.65 7.75 16.18
N THR A 194 8.17 8.58 15.28
CA THR A 194 8.69 8.12 13.99
C THR A 194 9.78 7.06 14.20
N GLY A 195 9.67 5.94 13.48
CA GLY A 195 10.58 4.79 13.64
C GLY A 195 10.12 3.76 14.67
N THR A 196 9.00 3.99 15.37
CA THR A 196 8.37 2.96 16.20
C THR A 196 8.01 1.76 15.34
N TYR A 197 8.31 0.56 15.83
CA TYR A 197 7.93 -0.70 15.22
C TYR A 197 7.05 -1.47 16.23
N VAL A 198 5.93 -2.06 15.77
CA VAL A 198 5.02 -2.84 16.64
C VAL A 198 5.24 -4.33 16.38
N PRO A 199 5.94 -5.08 17.27
CA PRO A 199 6.37 -6.45 16.98
C PRO A 199 5.24 -7.46 16.82
N VAL A 200 4.13 -7.30 17.57
CA VAL A 200 3.02 -8.27 17.53
C VAL A 200 2.26 -8.20 16.19
N LEU A 201 2.10 -7.00 15.63
CA LEU A 201 1.39 -6.76 14.37
C LEU A 201 2.35 -6.56 13.18
N GLY A 202 3.67 -6.67 13.41
CA GLY A 202 4.73 -6.31 12.47
C GLY A 202 4.52 -5.00 11.72
N LEU A 203 3.93 -3.99 12.36
CA LEU A 203 3.65 -2.72 11.69
C LEU A 203 4.97 -1.94 11.57
N PRO A 204 5.50 -1.73 10.36
CA PRO A 204 6.78 -1.04 10.18
C PRO A 204 6.66 0.47 10.34
N SER A 205 5.44 0.99 10.22
CA SER A 205 5.18 2.42 10.16
C SER A 205 3.85 2.81 10.87
N PRO A 206 3.68 2.44 12.15
CA PRO A 206 2.48 2.72 12.94
C PRO A 206 2.18 4.22 13.10
N GLN A 207 3.18 5.10 12.92
CA GLN A 207 3.00 6.55 12.90
C GLN A 207 2.08 7.04 11.76
N PHE A 208 1.87 6.23 10.71
CA PHE A 208 0.95 6.52 9.61
C PHE A 208 -0.48 6.01 9.84
N LEU A 209 -0.79 5.36 10.98
CA LEU A 209 -2.14 4.85 11.26
C LEU A 209 -3.25 5.89 11.09
N PRO A 210 -3.10 7.18 11.52
CA PRO A 210 -4.10 8.20 11.24
C PRO A 210 -4.40 8.36 9.74
N GLN A 211 -3.36 8.32 8.89
CA GLN A 211 -3.53 8.35 7.45
C GLN A 211 -4.21 7.07 6.95
N TYR A 212 -3.82 5.88 7.40
CA TYR A 212 -4.39 4.63 6.93
C TYR A 212 -5.88 4.49 7.24
N VAL A 213 -6.26 4.80 8.49
CA VAL A 213 -7.66 4.77 8.94
C VAL A 213 -8.47 5.81 8.17
N SER A 214 -8.00 7.06 8.12
CA SER A 214 -8.72 8.13 7.44
C SER A 214 -8.88 7.87 5.95
N MET A 215 -7.86 7.35 5.27
CA MET A 215 -7.92 6.98 3.85
C MET A 215 -8.91 5.85 3.59
N PHE A 216 -8.95 4.81 4.43
CA PHE A 216 -9.93 3.74 4.30
C PHE A 216 -11.37 4.26 4.47
N VAL A 217 -11.60 5.11 5.48
CA VAL A 217 -12.91 5.75 5.71
C VAL A 217 -13.27 6.67 4.54
N LEU A 218 -12.32 7.48 4.06
CA LEU A 218 -12.51 8.37 2.91
C LEU A 218 -12.85 7.58 1.65
N GLY A 219 -12.23 6.41 1.45
CA GLY A 219 -12.59 5.47 0.40
C GLY A 219 -14.05 5.01 0.50
N CYS A 220 -14.50 4.62 1.69
CA CYS A 220 -15.90 4.24 1.92
C CYS A 220 -16.87 5.37 1.60
N VAL A 221 -16.53 6.61 1.99
CA VAL A 221 -17.33 7.82 1.71
C VAL A 221 -17.31 8.17 0.22
N ALA A 222 -16.14 8.09 -0.43
CA ALA A 222 -15.95 8.36 -1.85
C ALA A 222 -16.78 7.44 -2.73
N HIS A 223 -16.94 6.17 -2.33
CA HIS A 223 -17.81 5.22 -3.03
C HIS A 223 -19.28 5.63 -2.99
N ARG A 224 -19.75 6.13 -1.85
CA ARG A 224 -21.15 6.52 -1.66
C ARG A 224 -21.49 7.80 -2.44
N HIS A 225 -20.56 8.75 -2.47
CA HIS A 225 -20.78 10.03 -3.15
C HIS A 225 -20.31 10.05 -4.62
N GLY A 226 -19.76 8.94 -5.14
CA GLY A 226 -19.24 8.87 -6.51
C GLY A 226 -18.10 9.86 -6.77
N TRP A 227 -17.21 10.08 -5.79
CA TRP A 227 -16.12 11.05 -5.92
C TRP A 227 -15.10 10.68 -6.99
N PHE A 228 -14.92 9.38 -7.24
CA PHE A 228 -14.04 8.90 -8.31
C PHE A 228 -14.52 9.42 -9.68
N GLU A 229 -15.83 9.40 -9.92
CA GLU A 229 -16.45 9.84 -11.17
C GLU A 229 -16.64 11.37 -11.22
N THR A 230 -16.92 12.02 -10.10
CA THR A 230 -17.31 13.44 -10.06
C THR A 230 -16.15 14.44 -9.92
N LEU A 231 -14.94 14.00 -9.53
CA LEU A 231 -13.78 14.89 -9.48
C LEU A 231 -13.51 15.55 -10.84
N PRO A 232 -13.24 16.87 -10.94
CA PRO A 232 -12.99 17.51 -12.23
C PRO A 232 -11.64 17.08 -12.80
N ALA A 233 -11.53 16.97 -14.13
CA ALA A 233 -10.27 16.57 -14.80
C ALA A 233 -9.07 17.49 -14.44
N ARG A 234 -9.33 18.77 -14.14
CA ARG A 234 -8.31 19.73 -13.68
C ARG A 234 -7.69 19.33 -12.33
N ALA A 235 -8.42 18.64 -11.46
CA ALA A 235 -7.94 18.20 -10.16
C ALA A 235 -6.72 17.27 -10.27
N GLY A 236 -6.60 16.50 -11.36
CA GLY A 236 -5.43 15.65 -11.59
C GLY A 236 -4.13 16.45 -11.70
N ARG A 237 -4.11 17.47 -12.57
CA ARG A 237 -2.92 18.33 -12.74
C ARG A 237 -2.65 19.18 -11.51
N ILE A 238 -3.70 19.74 -10.90
CA ILE A 238 -3.58 20.55 -9.68
C ILE A 238 -3.03 19.69 -8.53
N GLY A 239 -3.52 18.47 -8.35
CA GLY A 239 -3.02 17.54 -7.34
C GLY A 239 -1.54 17.20 -7.54
N LEU A 240 -1.12 16.83 -8.75
CA LEU A 240 0.30 16.54 -9.01
C LEU A 240 1.20 17.78 -8.82
N ALA A 241 0.75 18.96 -9.25
CA ALA A 241 1.47 20.21 -9.02
C ALA A 241 1.56 20.55 -7.52
N ALA A 242 0.46 20.38 -6.78
CA ALA A 242 0.41 20.61 -5.33
C ALA A 242 1.34 19.65 -4.57
N ALA A 243 1.44 18.38 -4.99
CA ALA A 243 2.39 17.43 -4.43
C ALA A 243 3.85 17.86 -4.65
N GLY A 244 4.16 18.36 -5.86
CA GLY A 244 5.48 18.91 -6.19
C GLY A 244 5.81 20.17 -5.37
N VAL A 245 4.88 21.12 -5.30
CA VAL A 245 5.03 22.37 -4.52
C VAL A 245 5.17 22.07 -3.02
N ALA A 246 4.32 21.20 -2.47
CA ALA A 246 4.41 20.79 -1.07
C ALA A 246 5.79 20.19 -0.77
N SER A 247 6.32 19.35 -1.65
CA SER A 247 7.66 18.76 -1.49
C SER A 247 8.77 19.80 -1.60
N ALA A 248 8.69 20.71 -2.58
CA ALA A 248 9.71 21.74 -2.79
C ALA A 248 9.77 22.77 -1.65
N VAL A 249 8.64 23.03 -0.97
CA VAL A 249 8.56 24.03 0.11
C VAL A 249 8.73 23.39 1.49
N LEU A 250 7.97 22.35 1.80
CA LEU A 250 7.86 21.83 3.17
C LEU A 250 9.01 20.89 3.54
N LEU A 251 9.57 20.11 2.60
CA LEU A 251 10.71 19.25 2.92
C LEU A 251 11.95 20.07 3.31
N PRO A 252 12.41 21.07 2.52
CA PRO A 252 13.54 21.89 2.95
C PRO A 252 13.26 22.60 4.27
N ALA A 253 12.05 23.14 4.48
CA ALA A 253 11.70 23.79 5.74
C ALA A 253 11.74 22.81 6.93
N ALA A 254 11.27 21.58 6.76
CA ALA A 254 11.34 20.54 7.79
C ALA A 254 12.78 20.14 8.11
N LEU A 255 13.66 20.07 7.10
CA LEU A 255 15.08 19.71 7.25
C LEU A 255 15.92 20.85 7.85
N LEU A 256 15.53 22.10 7.64
CA LEU A 256 16.19 23.29 8.19
C LEU A 256 15.74 23.64 9.61
N THR A 257 14.75 22.93 10.15
CA THR A 257 14.23 23.13 11.51
C THR A 257 14.44 21.88 12.36
N THR A 258 14.23 21.98 13.67
CA THR A 258 14.40 20.87 14.61
C THR A 258 13.21 20.76 15.56
N GLY A 259 13.15 19.67 16.34
CA GLY A 259 12.15 19.45 17.37
C GLY A 259 10.71 19.42 16.83
N ALA A 260 9.79 20.00 17.59
CA ALA A 260 8.36 19.98 17.27
C ALA A 260 8.04 20.66 15.92
N THR A 261 8.76 21.73 15.57
CA THR A 261 8.55 22.44 14.30
C THR A 261 8.84 21.55 13.09
N SER A 262 9.98 20.85 13.11
CA SER A 262 10.34 19.89 12.05
C SER A 262 9.31 18.77 11.93
N GLN A 263 8.86 18.21 13.06
CA GLN A 263 7.84 17.16 13.07
C GLN A 263 6.49 17.63 12.53
N ALA A 264 6.06 18.86 12.86
CA ALA A 264 4.83 19.45 12.34
C ALA A 264 4.90 19.70 10.83
N LEU A 265 6.03 20.25 10.35
CA LEU A 265 6.26 20.46 8.91
C LEU A 265 6.31 19.14 8.14
N MET A 266 6.93 18.10 8.71
CA MET A 266 6.96 16.77 8.11
C MET A 266 5.57 16.13 8.04
N ALA A 267 4.78 16.22 9.12
CA ALA A 267 3.39 15.72 9.13
C ALA A 267 2.50 16.48 8.13
N LEU A 268 2.71 17.79 7.98
CA LEU A 268 2.02 18.61 6.98
C LEU A 268 2.44 18.21 5.56
N TRP A 269 3.74 18.04 5.31
CA TRP A 269 4.25 17.59 4.02
C TRP A 269 3.66 16.23 3.65
N GLU A 270 3.76 15.22 4.51
CA GLU A 270 3.23 13.87 4.26
C GLU A 270 1.73 13.92 3.96
N SER A 271 0.95 14.66 4.74
CA SER A 271 -0.51 14.76 4.57
C SER A 271 -0.86 15.46 3.25
N ALA A 272 -0.22 16.58 2.95
CA ALA A 272 -0.45 17.35 1.72
C ALA A 272 0.00 16.56 0.49
N PHE A 273 1.20 15.95 0.55
CA PHE A 273 1.76 15.12 -0.50
C PHE A 273 0.87 13.91 -0.78
N ALA A 274 0.46 13.18 0.25
CA ALA A 274 -0.37 11.99 0.11
C ALA A 274 -1.69 12.28 -0.57
N VAL A 275 -2.47 13.25 -0.05
CA VAL A 275 -3.78 13.61 -0.60
C VAL A 275 -3.64 14.11 -2.03
N SER A 276 -2.64 14.95 -2.29
CA SER A 276 -2.39 15.54 -3.60
C SER A 276 -1.97 14.49 -4.64
N MET A 277 -1.09 13.55 -4.26
CA MET A 277 -0.70 12.42 -5.11
C MET A 277 -1.87 11.48 -5.38
N ILE A 278 -2.67 11.16 -4.36
CA ILE A 278 -3.85 10.28 -4.51
C ILE A 278 -4.85 10.90 -5.49
N ILE A 279 -5.21 12.18 -5.32
CA ILE A 279 -6.12 12.88 -6.25
C ILE A 279 -5.50 12.94 -7.64
N GLY A 280 -4.22 13.34 -7.71
CA GLY A 280 -3.46 13.49 -8.95
C GLY A 280 -3.46 12.22 -9.79
N LEU A 281 -3.02 11.12 -9.20
CA LEU A 281 -2.93 9.81 -9.85
C LEU A 281 -4.32 9.21 -10.14
N THR A 282 -5.28 9.35 -9.22
CA THR A 282 -6.66 8.85 -9.43
C THR A 282 -7.26 9.48 -10.70
N VAL A 283 -7.20 10.81 -10.81
CA VAL A 283 -7.75 11.53 -11.96
C VAL A 283 -6.90 11.30 -13.21
N LEU A 284 -5.57 11.29 -13.11
CA LEU A 284 -4.68 10.97 -14.24
C LEU A 284 -5.03 9.62 -14.87
N PHE A 285 -5.19 8.57 -14.05
CA PHE A 285 -5.54 7.25 -14.53
C PHE A 285 -6.96 7.18 -15.07
N ARG A 286 -7.91 7.89 -14.46
CA ARG A 286 -9.29 7.99 -14.97
C ARG A 286 -9.35 8.65 -16.35
N GLU A 287 -8.60 9.71 -16.57
CA GLU A 287 -8.64 10.46 -17.83
C GLU A 287 -7.78 9.81 -18.93
N ARG A 288 -6.59 9.30 -18.58
CA ARG A 288 -5.59 8.85 -19.57
C ARG A 288 -5.37 7.34 -19.64
N HIS A 289 -5.72 6.60 -18.58
CA HIS A 289 -5.44 5.17 -18.47
C HIS A 289 -6.69 4.35 -18.11
N ASN A 290 -7.89 4.78 -18.54
CA ASN A 290 -9.15 4.07 -18.29
C ASN A 290 -9.50 3.05 -19.38
N ARG A 291 -8.48 2.45 -20.01
CA ARG A 291 -8.63 1.36 -20.98
C ARG A 291 -7.65 0.25 -20.62
N GLN A 292 -8.05 -0.99 -20.86
CA GLN A 292 -7.23 -2.15 -20.52
C GLN A 292 -7.23 -3.16 -21.68
N GLY A 293 -6.06 -3.40 -22.27
CA GLY A 293 -5.84 -4.48 -23.23
C GLY A 293 -5.45 -5.80 -22.57
N PRO A 294 -5.09 -6.84 -23.34
CA PRO A 294 -4.74 -8.16 -22.81
C PRO A 294 -3.59 -8.12 -21.79
N ARG A 295 -2.55 -7.32 -22.07
CA ARG A 295 -1.40 -7.13 -21.16
C ARG A 295 -1.82 -6.49 -19.84
N GLY A 296 -2.61 -5.41 -19.89
CA GLY A 296 -3.10 -4.74 -18.69
C GLY A 296 -3.97 -5.66 -17.84
N ARG A 297 -4.83 -6.46 -18.48
CA ARG A 297 -5.66 -7.44 -17.77
C ARG A 297 -4.80 -8.51 -17.10
N PHE A 298 -3.79 -9.04 -17.81
CA PHE A 298 -2.83 -9.96 -17.23
C PHE A 298 -2.15 -9.35 -16.00
N LEU A 299 -1.58 -8.15 -16.11
CA LEU A 299 -0.88 -7.52 -14.99
C LEU A 299 -1.80 -7.28 -13.78
N SER A 300 -3.03 -6.85 -14.04
CA SER A 300 -4.01 -6.52 -12.99
C SER A 300 -4.52 -7.77 -12.29
N ASP A 301 -4.85 -8.82 -13.05
CA ASP A 301 -5.36 -10.07 -12.48
C ASP A 301 -4.30 -10.74 -11.56
N HIS A 302 -3.00 -10.48 -11.74
CA HIS A 302 -1.91 -11.07 -10.95
C HIS A 302 -1.33 -10.16 -9.86
N ALA A 303 -1.77 -8.89 -9.78
CA ALA A 303 -1.15 -7.88 -8.91
C ALA A 303 -1.14 -8.26 -7.42
N PHE A 304 -2.23 -8.83 -6.90
CA PHE A 304 -2.29 -9.27 -5.51
C PHE A 304 -1.36 -10.46 -5.22
N THR A 305 -1.21 -11.39 -6.17
CA THR A 305 -0.25 -12.48 -6.04
C THR A 305 1.18 -11.97 -6.05
N VAL A 306 1.51 -11.00 -6.92
CA VAL A 306 2.82 -10.32 -6.89
C VAL A 306 3.09 -9.73 -5.52
N TYR A 307 2.12 -9.01 -4.94
CA TYR A 307 2.23 -8.51 -3.59
C TYR A 307 2.49 -9.62 -2.54
N LEU A 308 1.90 -10.80 -2.68
CA LEU A 308 2.17 -11.92 -1.79
C LEU A 308 3.59 -12.50 -1.94
N ILE A 309 4.07 -12.66 -3.18
CA ILE A 309 5.28 -13.43 -3.48
C ILE A 309 6.54 -12.59 -3.69
N HIS A 310 6.42 -11.26 -3.84
CA HIS A 310 7.57 -10.39 -4.10
C HIS A 310 8.71 -10.55 -3.08
N PRO A 311 8.50 -10.87 -1.78
CA PRO A 311 9.61 -11.04 -0.86
C PRO A 311 10.48 -12.23 -1.25
N LEU A 312 9.86 -13.33 -1.71
CA LEU A 312 10.58 -14.51 -2.17
C LEU A 312 11.48 -14.20 -3.36
N VAL A 313 10.93 -13.47 -4.34
CA VAL A 313 11.66 -13.09 -5.56
C VAL A 313 12.79 -12.12 -5.23
N LEU A 314 12.52 -11.07 -4.45
CA LEU A 314 13.51 -10.07 -4.10
C LEU A 314 14.64 -10.62 -3.25
N VAL A 315 14.34 -11.44 -2.24
CA VAL A 315 15.36 -12.06 -1.39
C VAL A 315 16.22 -13.03 -2.20
N ALA A 316 15.62 -13.90 -3.02
CA ALA A 316 16.37 -14.82 -3.87
C ALA A 316 17.30 -14.08 -4.84
N LEU A 317 16.80 -13.03 -5.51
CA LEU A 317 17.62 -12.21 -6.41
C LEU A 317 18.67 -11.39 -5.66
N GLY A 318 18.37 -10.89 -4.46
CA GLY A 318 19.35 -10.20 -3.60
C GLY A 318 20.53 -11.09 -3.28
N TRP A 319 20.27 -12.32 -2.83
CA TRP A 319 21.31 -13.34 -2.62
C TRP A 319 22.06 -13.69 -3.91
N ALA A 320 21.37 -13.82 -5.04
CA ALA A 320 21.98 -14.14 -6.33
C ALA A 320 22.87 -13.01 -6.86
N LEU A 321 22.59 -11.75 -6.50
CA LEU A 321 23.34 -10.56 -6.90
C LEU A 321 24.42 -10.13 -5.89
N ARG A 322 24.65 -10.92 -4.82
CA ARG A 322 25.66 -10.59 -3.78
C ARG A 322 27.08 -10.41 -4.32
N TRP A 323 27.42 -11.08 -5.42
CA TRP A 323 28.75 -11.03 -6.05
C TRP A 323 28.96 -9.75 -6.87
N LEU A 324 27.88 -9.05 -7.21
CA LEU A 324 27.95 -7.82 -8.00
C LEU A 324 28.39 -6.68 -7.08
N GLU A 325 29.64 -6.26 -7.24
CA GLU A 325 30.16 -5.04 -6.63
C GLU A 325 29.83 -3.84 -7.53
N ALA A 326 28.85 -3.03 -7.13
CA ALA A 326 28.42 -1.85 -7.85
C ALA A 326 27.80 -0.83 -6.89
N PRO A 327 27.68 0.46 -7.28
CA PRO A 327 26.96 1.45 -6.49
C PRO A 327 25.52 1.01 -6.19
N ALA A 328 24.99 1.40 -5.03
CA ALA A 328 23.68 0.97 -4.53
C ALA A 328 22.57 1.19 -5.56
N VAL A 329 22.53 2.35 -6.23
CA VAL A 329 21.54 2.65 -7.26
C VAL A 329 21.64 1.71 -8.49
N ALA A 330 22.84 1.27 -8.86
CA ALA A 330 23.03 0.34 -9.96
C ALA A 330 22.55 -1.06 -9.59
N LYS A 331 22.88 -1.55 -8.38
CA LYS A 331 22.36 -2.83 -7.87
C LYS A 331 20.83 -2.81 -7.75
N PHE A 332 20.27 -1.71 -7.25
CA PHE A 332 18.83 -1.49 -7.23
C PHE A 332 18.20 -1.57 -8.62
N ALA A 333 18.76 -0.89 -9.61
CA ALA A 333 18.24 -0.89 -10.97
C ALA A 333 18.26 -2.30 -11.60
N VAL A 334 19.36 -3.04 -11.43
CA VAL A 334 19.48 -4.42 -11.89
C VAL A 334 18.46 -5.33 -11.18
N LEU A 335 18.38 -5.26 -9.85
CA LEU A 335 17.42 -6.04 -9.07
C LEU A 335 15.98 -5.75 -9.51
N LEU A 336 15.60 -4.47 -9.67
CA LEU A 336 14.25 -4.10 -10.06
C LEU A 336 13.91 -4.56 -11.49
N ALA A 337 14.85 -4.41 -12.43
CA ALA A 337 14.68 -4.83 -13.82
C ALA A 337 14.46 -6.35 -13.95
N LEU A 338 15.09 -7.14 -13.08
CA LEU A 338 14.88 -8.59 -13.01
C LEU A 338 13.63 -8.97 -12.19
N ALA A 339 13.41 -8.30 -11.07
CA ALA A 339 12.36 -8.65 -10.12
C ALA A 339 10.96 -8.39 -10.65
N LEU A 340 10.72 -7.29 -11.37
CA LEU A 340 9.40 -7.00 -11.95
C LEU A 340 8.92 -8.13 -12.90
N PRO A 341 9.63 -8.48 -13.98
CA PRO A 341 9.18 -9.58 -14.84
C PRO A 341 9.14 -10.93 -14.10
N ALA A 342 10.10 -11.20 -13.20
CA ALA A 342 10.10 -12.43 -12.42
C ALA A 342 8.87 -12.53 -11.50
N CYS A 343 8.51 -11.46 -10.79
CA CYS A 343 7.34 -11.44 -9.92
C CYS A 343 6.04 -11.73 -10.69
N TRP A 344 5.81 -11.07 -11.83
CA TRP A 344 4.59 -11.34 -12.61
C TRP A 344 4.59 -12.73 -13.26
N SER A 345 5.75 -13.25 -13.63
CA SER A 345 5.88 -14.60 -14.19
C SER A 345 5.61 -15.68 -13.14
N VAL A 346 6.20 -15.56 -11.95
CA VAL A 346 5.96 -16.50 -10.84
C VAL A 346 4.53 -16.36 -10.34
N ALA A 347 3.97 -15.15 -10.28
CA ALA A 347 2.57 -14.94 -9.91
C ALA A 347 1.60 -15.65 -10.88
N TYR A 348 1.92 -15.66 -12.18
CA TYR A 348 1.15 -16.42 -13.18
C TYR A 348 1.18 -17.92 -12.90
N LEU A 349 2.34 -18.48 -12.58
CA LEU A 349 2.49 -19.89 -12.22
C LEU A 349 1.74 -20.22 -10.93
N VAL A 350 1.82 -19.37 -9.90
CA VAL A 350 1.10 -19.58 -8.64
C VAL A 350 -0.41 -19.57 -8.87
N ARG A 351 -0.92 -18.65 -9.72
CA ARG A 351 -2.35 -18.59 -10.06
C ARG A 351 -2.82 -19.68 -11.02
N SER A 352 -1.92 -20.45 -11.63
CA SER A 352 -2.30 -21.61 -12.44
C SER A 352 -2.58 -22.85 -11.59
N LEU A 353 -2.16 -22.86 -10.32
CA LEU A 353 -2.44 -23.94 -9.39
C LEU A 353 -3.94 -24.12 -9.11
N PRO A 354 -4.40 -25.36 -8.85
CA PRO A 354 -5.78 -25.63 -8.46
C PRO A 354 -6.19 -24.76 -7.26
N TYR A 355 -7.40 -24.22 -7.30
CA TYR A 355 -8.01 -23.38 -6.25
C TYR A 355 -7.36 -22.01 -5.99
N ALA A 356 -6.12 -21.75 -6.44
CA ALA A 356 -5.43 -20.48 -6.25
C ALA A 356 -6.26 -19.28 -6.76
N LYS A 357 -6.87 -19.40 -7.94
CA LYS A 357 -7.74 -18.35 -8.52
C LYS A 357 -8.96 -17.97 -7.68
N ARG A 358 -9.35 -18.78 -6.68
CA ARG A 358 -10.47 -18.47 -5.79
C ARG A 358 -10.07 -17.49 -4.70
N VAL A 359 -8.78 -17.43 -4.37
CA VAL A 359 -8.22 -16.63 -3.28
C VAL A 359 -7.21 -15.57 -3.74
N LEU A 360 -6.63 -15.71 -4.94
CA LEU A 360 -5.55 -14.88 -5.48
C LEU A 360 -5.88 -14.06 -6.74
#